data_AF-A0A5K7YDI4-F1
#
_entry.id   AF-A0A5K7YDI4-F1
#
_cell.length_a   1.000
_cell.length_b   1.000
_cell.length_c   1.000
_cell.angle_alpha   90.00
_cell.angle_beta   90.00
_cell.angle_gamma   90.00
#
_symmetry.space_group_name_H-M   'P 1'
#
loop_
_entity.id
_entity.type
_entity.pdbx_description
1 polymer ?
#
loop_
_entity_poly.entity_id
_entity_poly.type
_entity_poly.pdbx_seq_one_letter_code
_entity_poly.pdbx_strand_id
1 'polypeptide(L)'
;MMEWIANHSKTISAIASIGSFFIWLVYAQLLYHNFRRQRRPRVLINRGKSKGIDSLCIVSNMSAESIFIEHIIARLDTSHGSLLMDVTEFERSYQEGDEQGNNQQDGDSEQSAQEASSSSEWRISDTTRQGPLGSGDFLHIGTFSEVIERMARRNGISLDGHWPSNEQLEFQRLTLSIIGIYGSEDHPIGVERAFRLHDANGECALVPERWDSNRLSSRRQRHKLRKLLNRISGEDISEQSTFQPPSDEESRSKA
;
A
#
# COMPACT_ATOMS: atom_id res chain seq x y z
N MET A 1 -20.84 69.14 -6.50
CA MET A 1 -20.65 67.66 -6.52
C MET A 1 -19.17 67.29 -6.44
N MET A 2 -18.30 67.88 -7.28
CA MET A 2 -16.84 67.64 -7.23
C MET A 2 -16.15 68.09 -5.93
N GLU A 3 -16.57 69.20 -5.30
CA GLU A 3 -16.00 69.66 -4.02
C GLU A 3 -16.30 68.73 -2.83
N TRP A 4 -17.45 68.04 -2.83
CA TRP A 4 -17.81 67.08 -1.78
C TRP A 4 -16.92 65.83 -1.83
N ILE A 5 -16.64 65.35 -3.05
CA ILE A 5 -15.72 64.25 -3.32
C ILE A 5 -14.30 64.64 -2.92
N ALA A 6 -13.88 65.88 -3.20
CA ALA A 6 -12.56 66.36 -2.79
C ALA A 6 -12.39 66.37 -1.26
N ASN A 7 -13.40 66.84 -0.51
CA ASN A 7 -13.36 66.92 0.95
C ASN A 7 -13.42 65.55 1.66
N HIS A 8 -14.15 64.58 1.09
CA HIS A 8 -14.29 63.23 1.66
C HIS A 8 -13.38 62.18 1.00
N SER A 9 -12.55 62.58 0.03
CA SER A 9 -11.65 61.71 -0.74
C SER A 9 -10.78 60.80 0.14
N LYS A 10 -10.25 61.32 1.25
CA LYS A 10 -9.45 60.55 2.22
C LYS A 10 -10.25 59.40 2.85
N THR A 11 -11.51 59.64 3.21
CA THR A 11 -12.38 58.62 3.84
C THR A 11 -12.82 57.56 2.83
N ILE A 12 -13.15 57.98 1.60
CA ILE A 12 -13.54 57.07 0.51
C ILE A 12 -12.36 56.18 0.13
N SER A 13 -11.16 56.75 -0.01
CA SER A 13 -9.93 55.98 -0.27
C SER A 13 -9.60 55.03 0.86
N ALA A 14 -9.75 55.45 2.14
CA ALA A 14 -9.52 54.56 3.28
C ALA A 14 -10.47 53.36 3.29
N ILE A 15 -11.76 53.58 3.03
CA ILE A 15 -12.76 52.50 2.92
C ILE A 15 -12.43 51.59 1.74
N ALA A 16 -12.06 52.15 0.58
CA ALA A 16 -11.65 51.37 -0.58
C ALA A 16 -10.40 50.52 -0.31
N SER A 17 -9.41 51.04 0.42
CA SER A 17 -8.23 50.28 0.84
C SER A 17 -8.58 49.14 1.81
N ILE A 18 -9.48 49.38 2.78
CA ILE A 18 -9.97 48.34 3.69
C ILE A 18 -10.75 47.28 2.92
N GLY A 19 -11.62 47.68 1.98
CA GLY A 19 -12.35 46.77 1.11
C GLY A 19 -11.43 45.90 0.26
N SER A 20 -10.41 46.50 -0.35
CA SER A 20 -9.37 45.78 -1.09
C SER A 20 -8.63 44.77 -0.21
N PHE A 21 -8.25 45.14 1.01
CA PHE A 21 -7.64 44.23 1.98
C PHE A 21 -8.53 43.01 2.29
N PHE A 22 -9.84 43.20 2.46
CA PHE A 22 -10.76 42.08 2.67
C PHE A 22 -10.87 41.16 1.45
N ILE A 23 -10.88 41.71 0.23
CA ILE A 23 -10.83 40.91 -1.00
C ILE A 23 -9.57 40.05 -1.01
N TRP A 24 -8.42 40.63 -0.68
CA TRP A 24 -7.15 39.89 -0.56
C TRP A 24 -7.21 38.80 0.52
N LEU A 25 -7.84 39.06 1.67
CA LEU A 25 -7.99 38.07 2.75
C LEU A 25 -8.89 36.91 2.32
N VAL A 26 -10.00 37.18 1.62
CA VAL A 26 -10.86 36.15 1.04
C VAL A 26 -10.10 35.33 -0.01
N TYR A 27 -9.35 35.99 -0.89
CA TYR A 27 -8.53 35.30 -1.89
C TYR A 27 -7.46 34.42 -1.26
N ALA A 28 -6.76 34.93 -0.25
CA ALA A 28 -5.76 34.18 0.50
C ALA A 28 -6.38 32.96 1.20
N GLN A 29 -7.59 33.11 1.77
CA GLN A 29 -8.32 32.01 2.39
C GLN A 29 -8.75 30.95 1.38
N LEU A 30 -9.28 31.35 0.22
CA LEU A 30 -9.66 30.43 -0.87
C LEU A 30 -8.45 29.66 -1.39
N LEU A 31 -7.35 30.37 -1.63
CA LEU A 31 -6.10 29.80 -2.08
C LEU A 31 -5.54 28.81 -1.04
N TYR A 32 -5.47 29.19 0.23
CA TYR A 32 -5.04 28.31 1.31
C TYR A 32 -5.90 27.04 1.40
N HIS A 33 -7.22 27.17 1.30
CA HIS A 33 -8.12 26.02 1.35
C HIS A 33 -7.92 25.08 0.16
N ASN A 34 -7.72 25.63 -1.04
CA ASN A 34 -7.44 24.87 -2.25
C ASN A 34 -6.10 24.10 -2.12
N PHE A 35 -5.02 24.79 -1.76
CA PHE A 35 -3.71 24.17 -1.52
C PHE A 35 -3.76 23.08 -0.44
N ARG A 36 -4.48 23.32 0.67
CA ARG A 36 -4.62 22.34 1.75
C ARG A 36 -5.45 21.11 1.34
N ARG A 37 -6.36 21.24 0.39
CA ARG A 37 -7.16 20.10 -0.12
C ARG A 37 -6.35 19.27 -1.13
N GLN A 38 -5.60 19.92 -2.01
CA GLN A 38 -4.80 19.26 -3.05
C GLN A 38 -3.62 18.46 -2.47
N ARG A 39 -2.96 18.97 -1.44
CA ARG A 39 -1.78 18.33 -0.82
C ARG A 39 -2.09 17.21 0.15
N ARG A 40 -3.31 16.63 0.14
CA ARG A 40 -3.62 15.51 1.03
C ARG A 40 -3.26 14.19 0.34
N PRO A 41 -2.19 13.52 0.77
CA PRO A 41 -1.85 12.21 0.24
C PRO A 41 -2.93 11.21 0.62
N ARG A 42 -3.28 10.35 -0.34
CA ARG A 42 -4.30 9.31 -0.20
C ARG A 42 -3.84 8.09 -0.99
N VAL A 43 -3.57 7.00 -0.28
CA VAL A 43 -3.31 5.69 -0.88
C VAL A 43 -4.45 4.78 -0.46
N LEU A 44 -4.93 3.96 -1.40
CA LEU A 44 -5.99 3.00 -1.17
C LEU A 44 -5.44 1.60 -1.37
N ILE A 45 -5.66 0.73 -0.39
CA ILE A 45 -5.35 -0.70 -0.50
C ILE A 45 -6.69 -1.37 -0.76
N ASN A 46 -6.92 -1.99 -1.90
CA ASN A 46 -8.20 -2.61 -2.22
C ASN A 46 -8.02 -4.05 -2.65
N ARG A 47 -9.13 -4.78 -2.55
CA ARG A 47 -9.29 -6.08 -3.16
C ARG A 47 -9.68 -5.93 -4.64
N GLY A 48 -9.07 -6.73 -5.51
CA GLY A 48 -9.39 -6.85 -6.93
C GLY A 48 -10.70 -7.59 -7.20
N LYS A 49 -10.87 -8.08 -8.43
CA LYS A 49 -12.16 -8.57 -8.99
C LYS A 49 -12.73 -9.81 -8.28
N SER A 50 -11.90 -10.61 -7.62
CA SER A 50 -12.32 -11.86 -6.95
C SER A 50 -12.90 -11.59 -5.54
N LYS A 51 -13.81 -12.46 -5.11
CA LYS A 51 -14.31 -12.52 -3.73
C LYS A 51 -13.52 -13.62 -3.03
N GLY A 52 -12.84 -13.28 -1.93
CA GLY A 52 -12.01 -14.24 -1.17
C GLY A 52 -10.55 -13.83 -1.12
N ILE A 53 -9.69 -14.76 -0.74
CA ILE A 53 -8.25 -14.58 -0.56
C ILE A 53 -7.46 -14.64 -1.88
N ASP A 54 -7.97 -15.33 -2.91
CA ASP A 54 -7.36 -15.37 -4.26
C ASP A 54 -7.55 -14.09 -5.05
N SER A 55 -8.07 -13.06 -4.38
CA SER A 55 -8.23 -11.76 -4.97
C SER A 55 -6.91 -11.01 -4.94
N LEU A 56 -6.61 -10.34 -6.05
CA LEU A 56 -5.44 -9.49 -6.16
C LEU A 56 -5.51 -8.36 -5.13
N CYS A 57 -4.46 -8.17 -4.34
CA CYS A 57 -4.35 -7.00 -3.48
C CYS A 57 -3.71 -5.84 -4.26
N ILE A 58 -4.51 -4.79 -4.45
CA ILE A 58 -4.16 -3.62 -5.27
C ILE A 58 -3.87 -2.45 -4.35
N VAL A 59 -2.80 -1.73 -4.65
CA VAL A 59 -2.39 -0.49 -4.00
C VAL A 59 -2.51 0.63 -5.02
N SER A 60 -3.37 1.60 -4.77
CA SER A 60 -3.63 2.71 -5.69
C SER A 60 -3.28 4.05 -5.08
N ASN A 61 -2.54 4.87 -5.81
CA ASN A 61 -2.28 6.26 -5.43
C ASN A 61 -3.46 7.14 -5.88
N MET A 62 -4.17 7.70 -4.91
CA MET A 62 -5.29 8.63 -5.11
C MET A 62 -4.93 10.08 -4.70
N SER A 63 -3.64 10.37 -4.57
CA SER A 63 -3.12 11.72 -4.31
C SER A 63 -2.83 12.46 -5.62
N ALA A 64 -2.67 13.78 -5.54
CA ALA A 64 -2.44 14.62 -6.71
C ALA A 64 -0.99 14.56 -7.25
N GLU A 65 -0.04 14.06 -6.44
CA GLU A 65 1.37 13.93 -6.82
C GLU A 65 1.82 12.46 -6.70
N SER A 66 3.03 12.15 -7.17
CA SER A 66 3.59 10.81 -7.04
C SER A 66 3.95 10.47 -5.59
N ILE A 67 3.70 9.23 -5.19
CA ILE A 67 4.17 8.68 -3.91
C ILE A 67 5.24 7.64 -4.22
N PHE A 68 6.45 7.81 -3.68
CA PHE A 68 7.48 6.81 -3.77
C PHE A 68 7.22 5.73 -2.72
N ILE A 69 6.84 4.53 -3.14
CA ILE A 69 6.64 3.39 -2.25
C ILE A 69 8.01 2.87 -1.83
N GLU A 70 8.25 2.84 -0.53
CA GLU A 70 9.52 2.42 0.07
C GLU A 70 9.41 1.00 0.64
N HIS A 71 8.36 0.74 1.42
CA HIS A 71 8.09 -0.57 2.02
C HIS A 71 6.61 -0.94 1.98
N ILE A 72 6.34 -2.24 1.83
CA ILE A 72 5.02 -2.87 1.93
C ILE A 72 5.12 -3.98 2.96
N ILE A 73 4.62 -3.73 4.16
CA ILE A 73 4.72 -4.65 5.29
C ILE A 73 3.39 -5.39 5.45
N ALA A 74 3.45 -6.72 5.46
CA ALA A 74 2.35 -7.58 5.87
C ALA A 74 2.55 -8.03 7.32
N ARG A 75 1.49 -7.89 8.11
CA ARG A 75 1.39 -8.45 9.45
C ARG A 75 0.22 -9.42 9.50
N LEU A 76 0.49 -10.66 9.90
CA LEU A 76 -0.51 -11.69 10.10
C LEU A 76 -0.60 -11.97 11.60
N ASP A 77 -1.68 -11.53 12.21
CA ASP A 77 -1.99 -11.79 13.62
C ASP A 77 -2.64 -13.19 13.72
N THR A 78 -2.07 -14.02 14.58
CA THR A 78 -2.53 -15.38 14.89
C THR A 78 -2.85 -15.51 16.38
N SER A 79 -3.46 -16.62 16.78
CA SER A 79 -3.68 -16.95 18.20
C SER A 79 -2.38 -17.02 19.02
N HIS A 80 -1.23 -17.25 18.39
CA HIS A 80 0.09 -17.43 19.03
C HIS A 80 1.09 -16.30 18.73
N GLY A 81 0.59 -15.11 18.35
CA GLY A 81 1.40 -13.92 18.14
C GLY A 81 1.23 -13.34 16.74
N SER A 82 2.11 -12.40 16.38
CA SER A 82 2.04 -11.73 15.07
C SER A 82 3.26 -12.03 14.24
N LEU A 83 3.02 -12.53 13.03
CA LEU A 83 4.00 -12.71 11.97
C LEU A 83 4.18 -11.38 11.24
N LEU A 84 5.41 -11.02 10.88
CA LEU A 84 5.75 -9.80 10.15
C LEU A 84 6.63 -10.15 8.96
N MET A 85 6.36 -9.51 7.82
CA MET A 85 7.10 -9.72 6.59
C MET A 85 7.11 -8.45 5.74
N ASP A 86 8.24 -8.17 5.11
CA ASP A 86 8.32 -7.20 4.01
C ASP A 86 7.96 -7.90 2.69
N VAL A 87 6.93 -7.39 2.01
CA VAL A 87 6.37 -7.92 0.75
C VAL A 87 6.75 -7.02 -0.44
N THR A 88 7.64 -6.04 -0.23
CA THR A 88 8.11 -5.12 -1.28
C THR A 88 8.83 -5.85 -2.39
N GLU A 89 9.59 -6.90 -2.07
CA GLU A 89 10.24 -7.75 -3.05
C GLU A 89 9.28 -8.84 -3.56
N PHE A 90 9.23 -9.00 -4.88
CA PHE A 90 8.50 -10.10 -5.49
C PHE A 90 9.36 -11.36 -5.45
N GLU A 91 9.03 -12.30 -4.57
CA GLU A 91 9.56 -13.67 -4.68
C GLU A 91 8.94 -14.32 -5.90
N ARG A 92 9.66 -14.34 -7.03
CA ARG A 92 9.31 -15.25 -8.13
C ARG A 92 9.55 -16.67 -7.64
N SER A 93 8.50 -17.47 -7.53
CA SER A 93 8.66 -18.90 -7.67
C SER A 93 9.08 -19.15 -9.12
N TYR A 94 10.38 -19.31 -9.36
CA TYR A 94 10.85 -19.83 -10.65
C TYR A 94 10.19 -21.21 -10.83
N GLN A 95 9.19 -21.30 -11.69
CA GLN A 95 8.78 -22.59 -12.23
C GLN A 95 9.86 -22.98 -13.25
N GLU A 96 10.67 -23.99 -12.91
CA GLU A 96 11.55 -24.67 -13.86
C GLU A 96 10.70 -25.16 -15.06
N GLY A 97 10.73 -24.42 -16.16
CA GLY A 97 9.89 -24.69 -17.33
C GLY A 97 10.11 -23.72 -18.51
N ASP A 98 10.59 -22.51 -18.25
CA ASP A 98 10.73 -21.47 -19.28
C ASP A 98 12.00 -21.57 -20.14
N GLU A 99 12.83 -22.59 -19.94
CA GLU A 99 14.05 -22.82 -20.75
C GLU A 99 13.85 -23.76 -21.95
N GLN A 100 12.63 -24.25 -22.22
CA GLN A 100 12.39 -25.11 -23.38
C GLN A 100 11.56 -24.43 -24.46
N GLY A 101 12.23 -24.04 -25.55
CA GLY A 101 11.58 -23.97 -26.85
C GLY A 101 12.02 -22.86 -27.78
N ASN A 102 13.32 -22.67 -28.01
CA ASN A 102 13.73 -22.03 -29.26
C ASN A 102 14.93 -22.75 -29.89
N ASN A 103 14.67 -23.97 -30.34
CA ASN A 103 15.47 -24.67 -31.34
C ASN A 103 14.51 -25.43 -32.25
N GLN A 104 13.97 -24.76 -33.27
CA GLN A 104 13.61 -25.44 -34.51
C GLN A 104 13.82 -24.47 -35.67
N GLN A 105 14.75 -24.85 -36.52
CA GLN A 105 15.22 -24.17 -37.71
C GLN A 105 14.37 -24.60 -38.93
N ASP A 106 14.23 -23.66 -39.87
CA ASP A 106 13.83 -23.76 -41.28
C ASP A 106 12.35 -23.83 -41.69
N GLY A 107 11.99 -22.90 -42.58
CA GLY A 107 10.79 -22.94 -43.42
C GLY A 107 10.34 -21.57 -43.92
N ASP A 108 10.87 -21.14 -45.06
CA ASP A 108 10.54 -19.91 -45.80
C ASP A 108 9.06 -19.47 -45.76
N SER A 109 8.79 -18.24 -45.29
CA SER A 109 7.79 -17.34 -45.90
C SER A 109 8.05 -15.89 -45.46
N GLU A 110 8.68 -15.10 -46.33
CA GLU A 110 8.66 -13.65 -46.26
C GLU A 110 7.27 -13.13 -46.62
N GLN A 111 6.62 -12.39 -45.70
CA GLN A 111 5.75 -11.21 -45.94
C GLN A 111 4.63 -11.11 -44.89
N SER A 112 4.94 -10.45 -43.78
CA SER A 112 4.07 -9.43 -43.16
C SER A 112 4.83 -8.79 -41.99
N ALA A 113 5.74 -7.89 -42.36
CA ALA A 113 6.45 -7.02 -41.44
C ALA A 113 5.58 -5.80 -41.13
N GLN A 114 4.72 -5.88 -40.10
CA GLN A 114 4.34 -4.73 -39.28
C GLN A 114 3.58 -5.19 -38.02
N GLU A 115 4.03 -4.66 -36.88
CA GLU A 115 3.46 -4.80 -35.52
C GLU A 115 3.95 -5.98 -34.63
N ALA A 116 5.20 -6.41 -34.81
CA ALA A 116 5.92 -7.21 -33.81
C ALA A 116 7.28 -6.59 -33.47
N SER A 117 7.25 -5.41 -32.86
CA SER A 117 8.38 -4.82 -32.13
C SER A 117 7.78 -4.21 -30.85
N SER A 118 8.03 -4.67 -29.64
CA SER A 118 9.28 -5.17 -29.07
C SER A 118 8.99 -6.21 -27.99
N SER A 119 9.71 -7.33 -28.08
CA SER A 119 10.13 -8.18 -26.96
C SER A 119 10.21 -7.45 -25.62
N SER A 120 9.32 -7.82 -24.70
CA SER A 120 9.48 -7.79 -23.23
C SER A 120 10.68 -6.97 -22.72
N GLU A 121 10.54 -5.65 -22.68
CA GLU A 121 11.38 -4.81 -21.81
C GLU A 121 11.03 -5.16 -20.37
N TRP A 122 11.87 -5.93 -19.68
CA TRP A 122 11.75 -6.15 -18.24
C TRP A 122 11.73 -4.81 -17.53
N ARG A 123 10.56 -4.35 -17.07
CA ARG A 123 10.49 -3.15 -16.24
C ARG A 123 10.98 -3.54 -14.85
N ILE A 124 11.84 -2.73 -14.25
CA ILE A 124 12.30 -2.91 -12.86
C ILE A 124 11.08 -3.01 -11.91
N SER A 125 9.96 -2.37 -12.26
CA SER A 125 8.66 -2.48 -11.57
C SER A 125 8.08 -3.90 -11.47
N ASP A 126 8.53 -4.83 -12.32
CA ASP A 126 8.05 -6.21 -12.35
C ASP A 126 8.84 -7.11 -11.38
N THR A 127 9.96 -6.61 -10.83
CA THR A 127 10.82 -7.33 -9.89
C THR A 127 10.79 -6.71 -8.50
N THR A 128 10.74 -5.37 -8.42
CA THR A 128 10.60 -4.66 -7.14
C THR A 128 9.29 -3.88 -7.13
N ARG A 129 8.51 -4.01 -6.04
CA ARG A 129 7.31 -3.19 -5.81
C ARG A 129 7.65 -1.84 -5.18
N GLN A 130 8.91 -1.45 -5.28
CA GLN A 130 9.47 -0.19 -4.80
C GLN A 130 9.58 0.77 -5.99
N GLY A 131 9.18 2.02 -5.79
CA GLY A 131 9.28 3.02 -6.83
C GLY A 131 8.20 4.10 -6.76
N PRO A 132 8.29 5.09 -7.67
CA PRO A 132 7.28 6.14 -7.76
C PRO A 132 5.96 5.56 -8.29
N LEU A 133 4.90 5.75 -7.53
CA LEU A 133 3.52 5.48 -7.93
C LEU A 133 2.87 6.81 -8.31
N GLY A 134 2.61 7.01 -9.61
CA GLY A 134 2.02 8.24 -10.14
C GLY A 134 0.59 8.49 -9.64
N SER A 135 0.09 9.70 -9.85
CA SER A 135 -1.29 10.06 -9.46
C SER A 135 -2.29 9.25 -10.28
N GLY A 136 -3.12 8.45 -9.61
CA GLY A 136 -4.10 7.56 -10.25
C GLY A 136 -3.56 6.18 -10.62
N ASP A 137 -2.25 5.97 -10.53
CA ASP A 137 -1.63 4.68 -10.82
C ASP A 137 -1.87 3.67 -9.69
N PHE A 138 -1.69 2.40 -10.02
CA PHE A 138 -1.78 1.30 -9.07
C PHE A 138 -0.67 0.27 -9.28
N LEU A 139 -0.31 -0.42 -8.20
CA LEU A 139 0.52 -1.62 -8.22
C LEU A 139 -0.24 -2.76 -7.53
N HIS A 140 0.20 -3.99 -7.72
CA HIS A 140 -0.35 -5.14 -7.00
C HIS A 140 0.73 -5.88 -6.22
N ILE A 141 0.35 -6.41 -5.06
CA ILE A 141 1.27 -7.11 -4.14
C ILE A 141 1.16 -8.64 -4.24
N GLY A 142 0.45 -9.15 -5.25
CA GLY A 142 0.02 -10.54 -5.35
C GLY A 142 -1.39 -10.74 -4.80
N THR A 143 -1.84 -11.99 -4.73
CA THR A 143 -3.10 -12.34 -4.06
C THR A 143 -2.93 -12.32 -2.54
N PHE A 144 -4.03 -12.22 -1.79
CA PHE A 144 -3.93 -12.36 -0.34
C PHE A 144 -3.52 -13.79 0.07
N SER A 145 -3.90 -14.81 -0.71
CA SER A 145 -3.44 -16.19 -0.52
C SER A 145 -1.93 -16.30 -0.61
N GLU A 146 -1.32 -15.78 -1.68
CA GLU A 146 0.15 -15.80 -1.86
C GLU A 146 0.88 -15.12 -0.71
N VAL A 147 0.37 -13.98 -0.22
CA VAL A 147 0.97 -13.28 0.92
C VAL A 147 0.87 -14.12 2.20
N ILE A 148 -0.28 -14.72 2.47
CA ILE A 148 -0.49 -15.57 3.66
C ILE A 148 0.40 -16.82 3.59
N GLU A 149 0.43 -17.50 2.44
CA GLU A 149 1.26 -18.69 2.20
C GLU A 149 2.74 -18.38 2.38
N ARG A 150 3.22 -17.26 1.83
CA ARG A 150 4.61 -16.83 1.99
C ARG A 150 4.94 -16.60 3.47
N MET A 151 4.07 -15.91 4.20
CA MET A 151 4.24 -15.67 5.64
C MET A 151 4.24 -16.98 6.44
N ALA A 152 3.36 -17.92 6.11
CA ALA A 152 3.28 -19.22 6.76
C ALA A 152 4.54 -20.07 6.49
N ARG A 153 4.93 -20.21 5.21
CA ARG A 153 6.09 -21.00 4.77
C ARG A 153 7.38 -20.53 5.44
N ARG A 154 7.60 -19.21 5.49
CA ARG A 154 8.79 -18.63 6.10
C ARG A 154 8.90 -18.88 7.61
N ASN A 155 7.76 -19.08 8.28
CA ASN A 155 7.70 -19.33 9.72
C ASN A 155 7.42 -20.80 10.05
N GLY A 156 7.55 -21.71 9.08
CA GLY A 156 7.39 -23.16 9.28
C GLY A 156 5.96 -23.59 9.60
N ILE A 157 4.95 -22.80 9.24
CA ILE A 157 3.54 -23.14 9.46
C ILE A 157 3.06 -23.96 8.26
N SER A 158 2.62 -25.19 8.51
CA SER A 158 1.93 -26.02 7.51
C SER A 158 0.50 -25.52 7.30
N LEU A 159 0.10 -25.40 6.04
CA LEU A 159 -1.23 -24.99 5.63
C LEU A 159 -1.97 -26.16 4.98
N ASP A 160 -3.26 -26.31 5.28
CA ASP A 160 -4.21 -27.10 4.50
C ASP A 160 -5.04 -26.13 3.66
N GLY A 161 -4.82 -26.16 2.35
CA GLY A 161 -5.20 -25.04 1.47
C GLY A 161 -4.51 -23.74 1.90
N HIS A 162 -5.30 -22.77 2.35
CA HIS A 162 -4.83 -21.44 2.77
C HIS A 162 -5.01 -21.17 4.27
N TRP A 163 -5.33 -22.20 5.05
CA TRP A 163 -5.57 -22.11 6.49
C TRP A 163 -4.56 -23.00 7.25
N PRO A 164 -4.13 -22.64 8.48
CA PRO A 164 -3.23 -23.47 9.27
C PRO A 164 -3.79 -24.88 9.49
N SER A 165 -2.96 -25.91 9.24
CA SER A 165 -3.35 -27.31 9.48
C SER A 165 -3.43 -27.68 10.97
N ASN A 166 -2.82 -26.86 11.84
CA ASN A 166 -2.83 -27.09 13.29
C ASN A 166 -4.07 -26.42 13.92
N GLU A 167 -4.94 -27.22 14.55
CA GLU A 167 -6.17 -26.74 15.22
C GLU A 167 -5.93 -25.74 16.36
N GLN A 168 -4.72 -25.67 16.91
CA GLN A 168 -4.36 -24.71 17.97
C GLN A 168 -4.01 -23.33 17.40
N LEU A 169 -3.70 -23.27 16.11
CA LEU A 169 -3.29 -22.06 15.43
C LEU A 169 -4.43 -21.52 14.57
N GLU A 170 -4.90 -20.32 14.88
CA GLU A 170 -5.91 -19.63 14.09
C GLU A 170 -5.36 -18.31 13.53
N PHE A 171 -5.65 -18.04 12.26
CA PHE A 171 -5.37 -16.75 11.65
C PHE A 171 -6.51 -15.77 11.93
N GLN A 172 -6.19 -14.64 12.54
CA GLN A 172 -7.20 -13.68 13.02
C GLN A 172 -7.31 -12.46 12.10
N ARG A 173 -6.16 -11.89 11.71
CA ARG A 173 -6.14 -10.61 11.00
C ARG A 173 -4.90 -10.46 10.13
N LEU A 174 -5.11 -10.06 8.88
CA LEU A 174 -4.06 -9.63 7.97
C LEU A 174 -4.07 -8.10 7.87
N THR A 175 -2.96 -7.47 8.21
CA THR A 175 -2.77 -6.02 8.12
C THR A 175 -1.69 -5.69 7.11
N LEU A 176 -2.05 -4.90 6.12
CA LEU A 176 -1.13 -4.39 5.09
C LEU A 176 -0.79 -2.94 5.40
N SER A 177 0.50 -2.65 5.55
CA SER A 177 1.04 -1.33 5.84
C SER A 177 1.97 -0.88 4.73
N ILE A 178 1.59 0.16 4.01
CA ILE A 178 2.42 0.80 2.99
C ILE A 178 3.12 1.98 3.62
N ILE A 179 4.41 2.08 3.35
CA ILE A 179 5.25 3.18 3.75
C ILE A 179 5.84 3.79 2.49
N GLY A 180 5.71 5.10 2.35
CA GLY A 180 6.26 5.81 1.21
C GLY A 180 6.52 7.28 1.48
N ILE A 181 7.27 7.90 0.57
CA ILE A 181 7.62 9.32 0.61
C ILE A 181 6.74 10.06 -0.39
N TYR A 182 6.16 11.17 0.03
CA TYR A 182 5.35 12.02 -0.83
C TYR A 182 6.07 13.34 -1.05
N GLY A 183 6.24 13.72 -2.31
CA GLY A 183 7.15 14.82 -2.68
C GLY A 183 6.84 16.15 -2.00
N SER A 184 5.58 16.42 -1.63
CA SER A 184 5.18 17.65 -0.94
C SER A 184 5.12 17.55 0.59
N GLU A 185 5.54 16.44 1.21
CA GLU A 185 5.67 16.29 2.67
C GLU A 185 7.08 15.86 3.12
N ASP A 186 7.60 16.49 4.19
CA ASP A 186 8.94 16.17 4.74
C ASP A 186 8.98 14.85 5.56
N HIS A 187 7.86 14.15 5.69
CA HIS A 187 7.72 12.98 6.55
C HIS A 187 7.18 11.78 5.77
N PRO A 188 7.62 10.56 6.10
CA PRO A 188 7.06 9.36 5.48
C PRO A 188 5.57 9.26 5.76
N ILE A 189 4.86 8.76 4.77
CA ILE A 189 3.45 8.46 4.83
C ILE A 189 3.29 6.98 5.08
N GLY A 190 2.52 6.67 6.11
CA GLY A 190 2.04 5.32 6.36
C GLY A 190 0.57 5.21 5.99
N VAL A 191 0.19 4.14 5.32
CA VAL A 191 -1.21 3.78 5.07
C VAL A 191 -1.41 2.32 5.44
N GLU A 192 -2.45 2.05 6.22
CA GLU A 192 -2.73 0.74 6.79
C GLU A 192 -4.13 0.27 6.38
N ARG A 193 -4.27 -1.00 6.00
CA ARG A 193 -5.57 -1.64 5.85
C ARG A 193 -5.56 -3.02 6.47
N ALA A 194 -6.55 -3.27 7.33
CA ALA A 194 -6.73 -4.53 8.03
C ALA A 194 -7.91 -5.32 7.46
N PHE A 195 -7.70 -6.63 7.37
CA PHE A 195 -8.68 -7.60 6.93
C PHE A 195 -8.78 -8.70 7.97
N ARG A 196 -10.00 -9.00 8.40
CA ARG A 196 -10.28 -10.13 9.29
C ARG A 196 -10.27 -11.41 8.48
N LEU A 197 -9.58 -12.40 9.00
CA LEU A 197 -9.55 -13.75 8.47
C LEU A 197 -10.48 -14.63 9.30
N HIS A 198 -11.19 -15.53 8.65
CA HIS A 198 -12.00 -16.55 9.31
C HIS A 198 -12.09 -17.76 8.39
N ASP A 199 -12.16 -18.93 8.99
CA ASP A 199 -12.42 -20.16 8.26
C ASP A 199 -13.91 -20.22 7.87
N ALA A 200 -14.19 -20.39 6.58
CA ALA A 200 -15.51 -20.59 6.03
C ALA A 200 -15.57 -21.95 5.35
N ASN A 201 -15.79 -23.02 6.14
CA ASN A 201 -15.93 -24.40 5.67
C ASN A 201 -14.68 -24.93 4.92
N GLY A 202 -13.46 -24.62 5.39
CA GLY A 202 -12.21 -25.06 4.77
C GLY A 202 -11.66 -24.07 3.73
N GLU A 203 -12.36 -22.97 3.46
CA GLU A 203 -11.84 -21.86 2.66
C GLU A 203 -11.58 -20.64 3.54
N CYS A 204 -10.35 -20.12 3.49
CA CYS A 204 -9.98 -18.92 4.24
C CYS A 204 -10.70 -17.69 3.64
N ALA A 205 -11.63 -17.12 4.39
CA ALA A 205 -12.42 -15.98 3.97
C ALA A 205 -11.86 -14.66 4.50
N LEU A 206 -11.79 -13.66 3.61
CA LEU A 206 -11.19 -12.35 3.89
C LEU A 206 -12.23 -11.24 3.81
N VAL A 207 -12.41 -10.54 4.94
CA VAL A 207 -13.37 -9.43 5.08
C VAL A 207 -12.65 -8.16 5.55
N PRO A 208 -12.80 -7.02 4.86
CA PRO A 208 -12.20 -5.78 5.30
C PRO A 208 -12.81 -5.30 6.62
N GLU A 209 -11.99 -4.92 7.60
CA GLU A 209 -12.50 -4.36 8.86
C GLU A 209 -13.10 -2.95 8.67
N ARG A 210 -12.60 -2.24 7.66
CA ARG A 210 -13.02 -0.88 7.30
C ARG A 210 -13.19 -0.73 5.80
N TRP A 211 -14.08 0.17 5.41
CA TRP A 211 -14.34 0.46 4.00
C TRP A 211 -13.16 1.16 3.30
N ASP A 212 -12.36 1.95 4.04
CA ASP A 212 -11.21 2.71 3.54
C ASP A 212 -9.90 2.31 4.26
N SER A 213 -8.77 2.66 3.63
CA SER A 213 -7.45 2.57 4.24
C SER A 213 -7.21 3.68 5.26
N ASN A 214 -6.61 3.34 6.39
CA ASN A 214 -6.29 4.26 7.45
C ASN A 214 -4.94 4.95 7.21
N ARG A 215 -4.95 6.27 7.05
CA ARG A 215 -3.71 7.05 6.90
C ARG A 215 -3.10 7.36 8.26
N LEU A 216 -1.84 6.98 8.43
CA LEU A 216 -1.00 7.22 9.60
C LEU A 216 -0.49 8.67 9.63
N SER A 217 -1.39 9.63 9.80
CA SER A 217 -1.11 11.07 9.66
C SER A 217 -0.92 11.84 10.95
N SER A 218 -1.26 11.28 12.12
CA SER A 218 -1.02 11.96 13.40
C SER A 218 0.46 11.99 13.76
N ARG A 219 0.89 13.00 14.54
CA ARG A 219 2.29 13.13 15.01
C ARG A 219 2.80 11.87 15.71
N ARG A 220 1.95 11.23 16.54
CA ARG A 220 2.29 9.98 17.23
C ARG A 220 2.45 8.81 16.26
N GLN A 221 1.54 8.68 15.29
CA GLN A 221 1.63 7.65 14.24
C GLN A 221 2.88 7.83 13.39
N ARG A 222 3.20 9.06 12.97
CA ARG A 222 4.43 9.37 12.22
C ARG A 222 5.69 9.04 13.01
N HIS A 223 5.71 9.35 14.31
CA HIS A 223 6.84 8.98 15.17
C HIS A 223 7.00 7.46 15.30
N LYS A 224 5.89 6.72 15.46
CA LYS A 224 5.92 5.24 15.45
C LYS A 224 6.42 4.68 14.12
N LEU A 225 5.95 5.23 13.00
CA LEU A 225 6.37 4.84 11.65
C LEU A 225 7.86 5.07 11.45
N ARG A 226 8.38 6.23 11.86
CA ARG A 226 9.82 6.52 11.79
C ARG A 226 10.66 5.58 12.66
N LYS A 227 10.15 5.23 13.85
CA LYS A 227 10.81 4.26 14.72
C LYS A 227 10.81 2.85 14.10
N LEU A 228 9.74 2.49 13.39
CA LEU A 228 9.64 1.23 12.66
C LEU A 228 10.63 1.20 11.49
N LEU A 229 10.64 2.22 10.62
CA LEU A 229 11.58 2.36 9.51
C LEU A 229 13.03 2.26 9.96
N ASN A 230 13.41 3.00 11.00
CA ASN A 230 14.77 2.95 11.55
C ASN A 230 15.20 1.57 12.05
N ARG A 231 14.24 0.67 12.36
CA ARG A 231 14.54 -0.71 12.74
C ARG A 231 14.63 -1.62 11.53
N ILE A 232 13.83 -1.38 10.49
CA ILE A 232 13.81 -2.18 9.26
C ILE A 232 15.06 -1.92 8.43
N SER A 233 15.60 -0.69 8.41
CA SER A 233 16.78 -0.35 7.60
C SER A 233 18.10 -1.02 8.03
N GLY A 234 18.09 -1.99 8.96
CA GLY A 234 19.29 -2.69 9.43
C GLY A 234 19.12 -4.19 9.75
N GLU A 235 17.90 -4.72 9.81
CA GLU A 235 17.59 -6.11 10.21
C GLU A 235 16.43 -6.64 9.35
N ASP A 236 16.36 -7.97 9.17
CA ASP A 236 15.22 -8.58 8.51
C ASP A 236 13.97 -8.42 9.40
N ILE A 237 12.93 -7.73 8.90
CA ILE A 237 11.73 -7.41 9.69
C ILE A 237 11.05 -8.66 10.27
N SER A 238 11.30 -9.84 9.68
CA SER A 238 10.80 -11.12 10.17
C SER A 238 11.32 -11.48 11.57
N GLU A 239 12.49 -10.99 11.98
CA GLU A 239 13.03 -11.20 13.34
C GLU A 239 12.21 -10.50 14.43
N GLN A 240 11.35 -9.54 14.05
CA GLN A 240 10.42 -8.86 14.96
C GLN A 240 9.07 -9.58 15.07
N SER A 241 8.91 -10.71 14.39
CA SER A 241 7.79 -11.62 14.58
C SER A 241 7.74 -12.05 16.05
N THR A 242 6.59 -11.81 16.68
CA THR A 242 6.34 -12.30 18.06
C THR A 242 5.71 -13.69 18.03
N PHE A 243 5.57 -14.28 16.84
CA PHE A 243 5.00 -15.60 16.68
C PHE A 243 5.87 -16.64 17.35
N GLN A 244 5.25 -17.45 18.19
CA GLN A 244 5.88 -18.62 18.79
C GLN A 244 5.04 -19.84 18.41
N PRO A 245 5.61 -20.85 17.73
CA PRO A 245 4.84 -22.01 17.31
C PRO A 245 4.24 -22.71 18.54
N PRO A 246 3.01 -23.26 18.43
CA PRO A 246 2.40 -24.00 19.52
C PRO A 246 3.32 -25.16 19.93
N SER A 247 3.62 -25.26 21.22
CA SER A 247 4.47 -26.32 21.77
C SER A 247 3.72 -27.65 21.78
N ASP A 248 4.36 -28.72 21.27
CA ASP A 248 3.81 -30.09 21.22
C ASP A 248 3.30 -30.62 22.59
N GLU A 249 3.66 -30.01 23.72
CA GLU A 249 3.21 -30.40 25.06
C GLU A 249 1.70 -30.18 25.31
N GLU A 250 1.05 -29.24 24.61
CA GLU A 250 -0.40 -28.99 24.78
C GLU A 250 -1.29 -30.07 24.12
N SER A 251 -0.72 -30.87 23.21
CA SER A 251 -1.41 -31.99 22.58
C SER A 251 -1.61 -33.20 23.52
N ARG A 252 -0.87 -33.28 24.64
CA ARG A 252 -0.99 -34.38 25.63
C ARG A 252 -1.95 -34.12 26.77
N SER A 253 -2.50 -32.92 26.90
CA SER A 253 -3.39 -32.53 28.02
C SER A 253 -4.89 -32.76 27.71
N LYS A 254 -5.24 -33.05 26.45
CA LYS A 254 -6.63 -33.24 26.00
C LYS A 254 -6.95 -34.63 25.43
N ALA A 255 -6.10 -35.63 25.69
CA ALA A 255 -6.37 -37.04 25.36
C ALA A 255 -6.90 -37.80 26.58
#